data_AF-A0A1S3KXD4-F1
#
_entry.id   AF-A0A1S3KXD4-F1
#
_cell.length_a   1.000
_cell.length_b   1.000
_cell.length_c   1.000
_cell.angle_alpha   90.00
_cell.angle_beta   90.00
_cell.angle_gamma   90.00
#
_symmetry.space_group_name_H-M   'P 1'
#
loop_
_entity.id
_entity.type
_entity.pdbx_description
1 polymer ?
#
loop_
_entity_poly.entity_id
_entity_poly.type
_entity_poly.pdbx_seq_one_letter_code
_entity_poly.pdbx_strand_id
1 'polypeptide(L)'
;MVYGLVVVAMLVFSFIKGYSFTKVTLHASSKLHDTMFRNILNSPMSFFDTTPTGRMVNRFSKDQDEVDTMLPFNMENFLQFCLMVTYTIVTISVVFPPLLIAITLLGAIFTLILYIFQRSIREMKRMESVSRSPWISLTTSTIQGLGTIHAYDKREQYIQQFKEMSDNSNHFLLFNCGTRWLSFWLDFLSASVTLMVALFVVLSSPDIISPAMKGLALSYTIQLTGMLQYVVRLSTELEAKFLSVERLQEYIEGCASEASRRVKDALIPEGWPHKGAISLRTTR
;
A
#
# COMPACT_ATOMS: atom_id res chain seq x y z
N MET A 1 20.87 -32.49 -18.52
CA MET A 1 21.86 -31.42 -18.24
C MET A 1 21.29 -30.01 -18.42
N VAL A 2 20.62 -29.70 -19.53
CA VAL A 2 20.01 -28.38 -19.77
C VAL A 2 19.02 -27.95 -18.67
N TYR A 3 18.07 -28.81 -18.28
CA TYR A 3 17.13 -28.50 -17.18
C TYR A 3 17.84 -28.24 -15.83
N GLY A 4 18.94 -28.94 -15.55
CA GLY A 4 19.73 -28.71 -14.34
C GLY A 4 20.41 -27.33 -14.34
N LEU A 5 20.95 -26.90 -15.49
CA LEU A 5 21.51 -25.56 -15.64
C LEU A 5 20.45 -24.47 -15.49
N VAL A 6 19.24 -24.70 -16.01
CA VAL A 6 18.10 -23.77 -15.85
C VAL A 6 17.71 -23.61 -14.38
N VAL A 7 17.64 -24.71 -13.62
CA VAL A 7 17.33 -24.64 -12.18
C VAL A 7 18.42 -23.90 -11.42
N VAL A 8 19.70 -24.17 -11.71
CA VAL A 8 20.82 -23.45 -11.07
C VAL A 8 20.77 -21.96 -11.41
N ALA A 9 20.52 -21.60 -12.68
CA ALA A 9 20.37 -20.21 -13.08
C ALA A 9 19.18 -19.53 -12.37
N MET A 10 18.04 -20.21 -12.27
CA MET A 10 16.86 -19.71 -11.56
C MET A 10 17.16 -19.42 -10.09
N LEU A 11 17.87 -20.31 -9.40
CA LEU A 11 18.30 -20.09 -8.02
C LEU A 11 19.19 -18.86 -7.90
N VAL A 12 20.22 -18.74 -8.77
CA VAL A 12 21.12 -17.58 -8.79
C VAL A 12 20.36 -16.27 -9.01
N PHE A 13 19.47 -16.22 -10.00
CA PHE A 13 18.64 -15.03 -10.24
C PHE A 13 17.71 -14.72 -9.07
N SER A 14 17.17 -15.74 -8.40
CA SER A 14 16.29 -15.55 -7.22
C SER A 14 17.07 -14.93 -6.06
N PHE A 15 18.31 -15.38 -5.81
CA PHE A 15 19.20 -14.79 -4.82
C PHE A 15 19.58 -13.34 -5.17
N ILE A 16 19.95 -13.08 -6.43
CA ILE A 16 20.28 -11.72 -6.89
C ILE A 16 19.07 -10.80 -6.73
N LYS A 17 17.87 -11.25 -7.14
CA LYS A 17 16.63 -10.49 -6.99
C LYS A 17 16.38 -10.12 -5.53
N GLY A 18 16.39 -11.11 -4.63
CA GLY A 18 16.16 -10.89 -3.20
C GLY A 18 17.17 -9.91 -2.60
N TYR A 19 18.46 -10.13 -2.85
CA TYR A 19 19.52 -9.25 -2.35
C TYR A 19 19.39 -7.81 -2.88
N SER A 20 19.20 -7.64 -4.19
CA SER A 20 19.02 -6.32 -4.81
C SER A 20 17.79 -5.61 -4.27
N PHE A 21 16.66 -6.32 -4.12
CA PHE A 21 15.41 -5.74 -3.65
C PHE A 21 15.51 -5.28 -2.19
N THR A 22 16.07 -6.11 -1.30
CA THR A 22 16.31 -5.73 0.10
C THR A 22 17.26 -4.55 0.20
N LYS A 23 18.35 -4.54 -0.59
CA LYS A 23 19.34 -3.45 -0.57
C LYS A 23 18.73 -2.11 -1.00
N VAL A 24 17.97 -2.10 -2.10
CA VAL A 24 17.31 -0.89 -2.60
C VAL A 24 16.30 -0.38 -1.59
N THR A 25 15.48 -1.27 -1.03
CA THR A 25 14.41 -0.85 -0.13
C THR A 25 14.93 -0.37 1.22
N LEU A 26 15.95 -1.04 1.77
CA LEU A 26 16.63 -0.58 2.98
C LEU A 26 17.27 0.79 2.78
N HIS A 27 17.93 1.00 1.64
CA HIS A 27 18.52 2.30 1.30
C HIS A 27 17.46 3.39 1.16
N ALA A 28 16.33 3.10 0.51
CA ALA A 28 15.23 4.04 0.36
C ALA A 28 14.63 4.42 1.71
N SER A 29 14.38 3.44 2.58
CA SER A 29 13.81 3.68 3.90
C SER A 29 14.77 4.44 4.82
N SER A 30 16.06 4.07 4.84
CA SER A 30 17.09 4.82 5.58
C SER A 30 17.19 6.27 5.10
N LYS A 31 17.09 6.50 3.79
CA LYS A 31 17.10 7.85 3.22
C LYS A 31 15.86 8.65 3.63
N LEU A 32 14.67 8.04 3.65
CA LEU A 32 13.46 8.69 4.13
C LEU A 32 13.58 9.09 5.60
N HIS A 33 14.01 8.15 6.45
CA HIS A 33 14.27 8.39 7.88
C HIS A 33 15.26 9.54 8.09
N ASP A 34 16.43 9.47 7.43
CA ASP A 34 17.47 10.50 7.54
C ASP A 34 17.01 11.88 7.09
N THR A 35 16.25 11.93 5.99
CA THR A 35 15.75 13.20 5.44
C THR A 35 14.71 13.80 6.37
N MET A 36 13.77 12.98 6.86
CA MET A 36 12.77 13.40 7.83
C MET A 36 13.44 13.89 9.13
N PHE A 37 14.40 13.13 9.64
CA PHE A 37 15.13 13.48 10.86
C PHE A 37 15.87 14.81 10.73
N ARG A 38 16.59 15.02 9.62
CA ARG A 38 17.29 16.28 9.36
C ARG A 38 16.32 17.46 9.23
N ASN A 39 15.19 17.27 8.56
CA ASN A 39 14.21 18.35 8.38
C ASN A 39 13.57 18.74 9.71
N ILE A 40 13.18 17.75 10.54
CA ILE A 40 12.63 18.02 11.88
C ILE A 40 13.64 18.75 12.77
N LEU A 41 14.92 18.34 12.75
CA LEU A 41 15.96 19.02 13.53
C LEU A 41 16.25 20.46 13.09
N ASN A 42 15.87 20.81 11.87
CA ASN A 42 16.00 22.16 11.34
C ASN A 42 14.68 22.94 11.42
N SER A 43 13.61 22.38 12.00
CA SER A 43 12.32 23.07 12.13
C SER A 43 12.32 24.13 13.26
N PRO A 44 11.52 25.20 13.14
CA PRO A 44 11.42 26.24 14.15
C PRO A 44 10.81 25.74 15.46
N MET A 45 11.10 26.41 16.57
CA MET A 45 10.51 26.05 17.87
C MET A 45 8.97 26.02 17.84
N SER A 46 8.34 26.89 17.04
CA SER A 46 6.89 26.90 16.82
C SER A 46 6.34 25.55 16.32
N PHE A 47 7.11 24.80 15.54
CA PHE A 47 6.73 23.45 15.10
C PHE A 47 6.66 22.48 16.30
N PHE A 48 7.63 22.56 17.21
CA PHE A 48 7.67 21.71 18.41
C PHE A 48 6.60 22.08 19.44
N ASP A 49 6.24 23.37 19.52
CA ASP A 49 5.16 23.83 20.41
C ASP A 49 3.77 23.42 19.89
N THR A 50 3.60 23.33 18.58
CA THR A 50 2.32 22.96 17.94
C THR A 50 2.16 21.45 17.73
N THR A 51 3.27 20.71 17.64
CA THR A 51 3.25 19.27 17.34
C THR A 51 3.50 18.44 18.59
N PRO A 52 2.53 17.61 19.04
CA PRO A 52 2.71 16.76 20.21
C PRO A 52 3.86 15.77 20.03
N THR A 53 4.71 15.61 21.05
CA THR A 53 5.85 14.68 21.04
C THR A 53 5.44 13.24 20.71
N GLY A 54 4.29 12.78 21.21
CA GLY A 54 3.77 11.45 20.91
C GLY A 54 3.49 11.21 19.42
N ARG A 55 3.11 12.26 18.67
CA ARG A 55 2.89 12.15 17.22
C ARG A 55 4.23 11.95 16.49
N MET A 56 5.26 12.70 16.86
CA MET A 56 6.61 12.56 16.30
C MET A 56 7.17 11.15 16.58
N VAL A 57 7.05 10.67 17.82
CA VAL A 57 7.49 9.32 18.19
C VAL A 57 6.74 8.25 17.39
N ASN A 58 5.42 8.37 17.21
CA ASN A 58 4.65 7.42 16.41
C ASN A 58 5.08 7.40 14.92
N ARG A 59 5.57 8.52 14.37
CA ARG A 59 6.12 8.55 13.01
C ARG A 59 7.46 7.83 12.91
N PHE A 60 8.39 8.12 13.82
CA PHE A 60 9.71 7.47 13.85
C PHE A 60 9.68 6.00 14.27
N SER A 61 8.62 5.54 14.93
CA SER A 61 8.46 4.15 15.35
C SER A 61 7.54 3.39 14.39
N LYS A 62 6.22 3.57 14.55
CA LYS A 62 5.22 2.75 13.87
C LYS A 62 5.20 2.94 12.35
N ASP A 63 5.24 4.18 11.89
CA ASP A 63 5.19 4.43 10.44
C ASP A 63 6.52 4.08 9.78
N GLN A 64 7.65 4.33 10.44
CA GLN A 64 8.97 3.90 9.98
C GLN A 64 9.09 2.36 9.92
N ASP A 65 8.65 1.63 10.94
CA ASP A 65 8.63 0.16 10.97
C ASP A 65 7.78 -0.43 9.83
N GLU A 66 6.65 0.19 9.54
CA GLU A 66 5.79 -0.19 8.42
C GLU A 66 6.50 -0.03 7.07
N VAL A 67 7.28 1.05 6.89
CA VAL A 67 8.07 1.32 5.68
C VAL A 67 9.29 0.41 5.58
N ASP A 68 9.90 0.04 6.71
CA ASP A 68 11.07 -0.82 6.78
C ASP A 68 10.77 -2.31 6.54
N THR A 69 9.61 -2.80 6.98
CA THR A 69 9.35 -4.26 7.02
C THR A 69 8.12 -4.68 6.21
N MET A 70 7.00 -3.99 6.38
CA MET A 70 5.71 -4.41 5.79
C MET A 70 5.57 -3.95 4.35
N LEU A 71 5.93 -2.69 4.04
CA LEU A 71 5.89 -2.14 2.69
C LEU A 71 6.76 -2.96 1.71
N PRO A 72 8.03 -3.30 2.02
CA PRO A 72 8.89 -4.04 1.09
C PRO A 72 8.33 -5.43 0.80
N PHE A 73 7.85 -6.14 1.82
CA PHE A 73 7.26 -7.46 1.67
C PHE A 73 6.01 -7.45 0.77
N ASN A 74 5.10 -6.48 0.97
CA ASN A 74 3.90 -6.36 0.15
C ASN A 74 4.24 -5.94 -1.29
N MET A 75 5.18 -5.00 -1.44
CA MET A 75 5.66 -4.54 -2.75
C MET A 75 6.32 -5.68 -3.55
N GLU A 76 7.16 -6.49 -2.89
CA GLU A 76 7.83 -7.62 -3.52
C GLU A 76 6.82 -8.62 -4.09
N ASN A 77 5.87 -9.03 -3.24
CA ASN A 77 4.81 -9.94 -3.67
C ASN A 77 3.98 -9.31 -4.81
N PHE A 78 3.65 -8.02 -4.72
CA PHE A 78 2.83 -7.34 -5.72
C PHE A 78 3.51 -7.35 -7.08
N LEU A 79 4.78 -6.96 -7.12
CA LEU A 79 5.59 -6.97 -8.35
C LEU A 79 5.73 -8.39 -8.90
N GLN A 80 5.97 -9.38 -8.03
CA GLN A 80 6.10 -10.77 -8.47
C GLN A 80 4.82 -11.30 -9.12
N PHE A 81 3.67 -11.09 -8.51
CA PHE A 81 2.39 -11.54 -9.07
C PHE A 81 2.00 -10.75 -10.33
N CYS A 82 2.26 -9.44 -10.39
CA CYS A 82 2.07 -8.65 -11.60
C CYS A 82 2.91 -9.21 -12.76
N LEU A 83 4.20 -9.46 -12.53
CA LEU A 83 5.09 -10.05 -13.55
C LEU A 83 4.63 -11.45 -13.98
N MET A 84 4.13 -12.26 -13.04
CA MET A 84 3.62 -13.60 -13.33
C MET A 84 2.34 -13.59 -14.17
N VAL A 85 1.43 -12.64 -13.89
CA VAL A 85 0.23 -12.39 -14.70
C VAL A 85 0.63 -11.93 -16.10
N THR A 86 1.54 -10.96 -16.22
CA THR A 86 2.03 -10.49 -17.52
C THR A 86 2.68 -11.63 -18.31
N TYR A 87 3.54 -12.43 -17.67
CA TYR A 87 4.17 -13.60 -18.29
C TYR A 87 3.12 -14.60 -18.79
N THR A 88 2.08 -14.86 -18.01
CA THR A 88 1.00 -15.77 -18.39
C THR A 88 0.25 -15.27 -19.61
N ILE A 89 -0.13 -13.98 -19.62
CA ILE A 89 -0.82 -13.35 -20.76
C ILE A 89 0.04 -13.37 -22.02
N VAL A 90 1.33 -13.03 -21.91
CA VAL A 90 2.29 -13.07 -23.03
C VAL A 90 2.41 -14.50 -23.57
N THR A 91 2.54 -15.49 -22.69
CA THR A 91 2.64 -16.91 -23.08
C THR A 91 1.40 -17.37 -23.84
N ILE A 92 0.19 -17.06 -23.33
CA ILE A 92 -1.07 -17.38 -24.02
C ILE A 92 -1.13 -16.70 -25.39
N SER A 93 -0.67 -15.45 -25.48
CA SER A 93 -0.67 -14.67 -26.72
C SER A 93 0.28 -15.24 -27.77
N VAL A 94 1.43 -15.78 -27.35
CA VAL A 94 2.39 -16.45 -28.25
C VAL A 94 1.83 -17.79 -28.75
N VAL A 95 1.14 -18.55 -27.90
CA VAL A 95 0.55 -19.85 -28.31
C VAL A 95 -0.66 -19.64 -29.22
N PHE A 96 -1.54 -18.70 -28.90
CA PHE A 96 -2.77 -18.42 -29.64
C PHE A 96 -2.89 -16.94 -30.02
N PRO A 97 -2.18 -16.47 -31.08
CA PRO A 97 -2.24 -15.07 -31.49
C PRO A 97 -3.65 -14.53 -31.78
N PRO A 98 -4.59 -15.27 -32.40
CA PRO A 98 -5.95 -14.77 -32.63
C PRO A 98 -6.74 -14.50 -31.34
N LEU A 99 -6.40 -15.20 -30.25
CA LEU A 99 -7.05 -15.06 -28.96
C LEU A 99 -6.74 -13.70 -28.30
N LEU A 100 -5.64 -13.05 -28.70
CA LEU A 100 -5.23 -11.76 -28.15
C LEU A 100 -6.30 -10.68 -28.40
N ILE A 101 -6.98 -10.70 -29.55
CA ILE A 101 -8.07 -9.75 -29.85
C ILE A 101 -9.22 -9.92 -28.85
N ALA A 102 -9.62 -11.17 -28.61
CA ALA A 102 -10.70 -11.49 -27.67
C ALA A 102 -10.32 -11.13 -26.23
N ILE A 103 -9.11 -11.47 -25.79
CA ILE A 103 -8.60 -11.13 -24.46
C ILE A 103 -8.50 -9.61 -24.28
N THR A 104 -8.06 -8.88 -25.30
CA THR A 104 -7.92 -7.42 -25.24
C THR A 104 -9.30 -6.75 -25.14
N LEU A 105 -10.27 -7.19 -25.94
CA LEU A 105 -11.63 -6.66 -25.88
C LEU A 105 -12.28 -6.93 -24.53
N LEU A 106 -12.20 -8.17 -24.06
CA LEU A 106 -12.75 -8.59 -22.77
C LEU A 106 -12.03 -7.84 -21.63
N GLY A 107 -10.71 -7.77 -21.67
CA GLY A 107 -9.89 -7.02 -20.73
C GLY A 107 -10.28 -5.54 -20.68
N ALA A 108 -10.50 -4.89 -21.83
CA ALA A 108 -10.95 -3.50 -21.88
C ALA A 108 -12.31 -3.30 -21.19
N ILE A 109 -13.29 -4.15 -21.48
CA ILE A 109 -14.62 -4.09 -20.83
C ILE A 109 -14.49 -4.26 -19.32
N PHE A 110 -13.73 -5.26 -18.88
CA PHE A 110 -13.57 -5.53 -17.45
C PHE A 110 -12.74 -4.48 -16.74
N THR A 111 -11.69 -3.92 -17.36
CA THR A 111 -10.93 -2.80 -16.76
C THR A 111 -11.80 -1.58 -16.54
N LEU A 112 -12.74 -1.29 -17.45
CA LEU A 112 -13.70 -0.20 -17.26
C LEU A 112 -14.65 -0.48 -16.08
N ILE A 113 -15.16 -1.71 -15.96
CA ILE A 113 -15.97 -2.14 -14.82
C ILE A 113 -15.16 -2.00 -13.53
N LEU A 114 -13.95 -2.56 -13.48
CA LEU A 114 -13.06 -2.51 -12.32
C LEU A 114 -12.75 -1.06 -11.92
N TYR A 115 -12.49 -0.18 -12.88
CA TYR A 115 -12.20 1.23 -12.62
C TYR A 115 -13.38 1.94 -11.92
N ILE A 116 -14.60 1.72 -12.42
CA ILE A 116 -15.82 2.30 -11.83
C ILE A 116 -16.05 1.71 -10.42
N PHE A 117 -15.96 0.39 -10.27
CA PHE A 117 -16.23 -0.27 -8.99
C PHE A 117 -15.16 -0.03 -7.92
N GLN A 118 -13.89 0.08 -8.29
CA GLN A 118 -12.81 0.40 -7.35
C GLN A 118 -13.03 1.76 -6.69
N ARG A 119 -13.55 2.74 -7.43
CA ARG A 119 -13.90 4.05 -6.86
C ARG A 119 -14.93 3.89 -5.74
N SER A 120 -15.97 3.10 -5.96
CA SER A 120 -16.99 2.83 -4.95
C SER A 120 -16.42 2.08 -3.73
N ILE A 121 -15.56 1.09 -3.94
CA ILE A 121 -14.92 0.33 -2.84
C ILE A 121 -14.00 1.23 -2.00
N ARG A 122 -13.26 2.17 -2.62
CA ARG A 122 -12.45 3.15 -1.88
C ARG A 122 -13.30 4.05 -0.99
N GLU A 123 -14.44 4.52 -1.48
CA GLU A 123 -15.36 5.33 -0.67
C GLU A 123 -15.97 4.50 0.47
N MET A 124 -16.33 3.23 0.23
CA MET A 124 -16.76 2.29 1.27
C MET A 124 -15.69 2.06 2.34
N LYS A 125 -14.42 1.93 1.92
CA LYS A 125 -13.27 1.83 2.83
C LYS A 125 -13.12 3.09 3.69
N ARG A 126 -13.29 4.27 3.09
CA ARG A 126 -13.26 5.55 3.82
C ARG A 126 -14.37 5.62 4.85
N MET A 127 -15.59 5.24 4.49
CA MET A 127 -16.73 5.20 5.41
C MET A 127 -16.46 4.24 6.60
N GLU A 128 -15.92 3.04 6.32
CA GLU A 128 -15.52 2.08 7.36
C GLU A 128 -14.46 2.66 8.31
N SER A 129 -13.44 3.33 7.76
CA SER A 129 -12.39 3.96 8.56
C SER A 129 -12.95 5.07 9.46
N VAL A 130 -13.86 5.91 8.95
CA VAL A 130 -14.46 7.01 9.71
C VAL A 130 -15.43 6.47 10.77
N SER A 131 -16.25 5.46 10.46
CA SER A 131 -17.17 4.86 11.42
C SER A 131 -16.47 4.09 12.54
N ARG A 132 -15.21 3.68 12.34
CA ARG A 132 -14.42 2.95 13.33
C ARG A 132 -13.89 3.83 14.47
N SER A 133 -13.64 5.11 14.22
CA SER A 133 -13.04 6.00 15.24
C SER A 133 -13.95 6.25 16.47
N PRO A 134 -15.25 6.54 16.31
CA PRO A 134 -16.13 6.87 17.44
C PRO A 134 -16.29 5.74 18.46
N TRP A 135 -16.45 4.48 18.02
CA TRP A 135 -16.66 3.38 18.96
C TRP A 135 -15.40 3.06 19.77
N ILE A 136 -14.20 3.13 19.16
CA ILE A 136 -12.92 2.99 19.89
C ILE A 136 -12.77 4.10 20.92
N SER A 137 -13.14 5.33 20.56
CA SER A 137 -13.11 6.46 21.48
C SER A 137 -14.09 6.25 22.64
N LEU A 138 -15.32 5.82 22.37
CA LEU A 138 -16.32 5.54 23.41
C LEU A 138 -15.84 4.43 24.36
N THR A 139 -15.26 3.35 23.84
CA THR A 139 -14.68 2.27 24.65
C THR A 139 -13.56 2.80 25.54
N THR A 140 -12.65 3.61 24.99
CA THR A 140 -11.53 4.18 25.75
C THR A 140 -12.02 5.09 26.87
N SER A 141 -12.96 5.99 26.58
CA SER A 141 -13.57 6.90 27.57
C SER A 141 -14.35 6.14 28.64
N THR A 142 -15.04 5.05 28.27
CA THR A 142 -15.79 4.21 29.21
C THR A 142 -14.85 3.48 30.16
N ILE A 143 -13.71 2.98 29.68
CA ILE A 143 -12.70 2.32 30.53
C ILE A 143 -12.11 3.32 31.52
N GLN A 144 -11.76 4.53 31.08
CA GLN A 144 -11.20 5.58 31.94
C GLN A 144 -12.23 6.12 32.94
N GLY A 145 -13.50 6.26 32.53
CA GLY A 145 -14.59 6.82 33.32
C GLY A 145 -15.46 5.81 34.06
N LEU A 146 -15.04 4.53 34.15
CA LEU A 146 -15.89 3.45 34.64
C LEU A 146 -16.43 3.69 36.06
N GLY A 147 -15.60 4.24 36.94
CA GLY A 147 -15.99 4.58 38.32
C GLY A 147 -17.12 5.62 38.35
N THR A 148 -17.02 6.65 37.52
CA THR A 148 -18.05 7.70 37.39
C THR A 148 -19.35 7.12 36.82
N ILE A 149 -19.27 6.26 35.80
CA ILE A 149 -20.46 5.65 35.19
C ILE A 149 -21.22 4.79 36.21
N HIS A 150 -20.50 4.04 37.04
CA HIS A 150 -21.11 3.26 38.12
C HIS A 150 -21.66 4.14 39.24
N ALA A 151 -20.96 5.22 39.63
CA ALA A 151 -21.41 6.12 40.68
C ALA A 151 -22.72 6.86 40.33
N TYR A 152 -22.93 7.18 39.05
CA TYR A 152 -24.15 7.84 38.56
C TYR A 152 -25.21 6.87 37.99
N ASP A 153 -24.98 5.56 38.09
CA ASP A 153 -25.86 4.49 37.57
C ASP A 153 -26.29 4.68 36.10
N LYS A 154 -25.34 5.10 35.25
CA LYS A 154 -25.58 5.38 33.81
C LYS A 154 -25.21 4.23 32.87
N ARG A 155 -25.06 3.00 33.39
CA ARG A 155 -24.59 1.85 32.62
C ARG A 155 -25.44 1.59 31.36
N GLU A 156 -26.77 1.57 31.50
CA GLU A 156 -27.66 1.26 30.37
C GLU A 156 -27.57 2.28 29.25
N GLN A 157 -27.44 3.57 29.59
CA GLN A 157 -27.29 4.64 28.61
C GLN A 157 -26.02 4.45 27.76
N TYR A 158 -24.89 4.11 28.38
CA TYR A 158 -23.64 3.85 27.67
C TYR A 158 -23.68 2.55 26.86
N ILE A 159 -24.38 1.51 27.35
CA ILE A 159 -24.61 0.27 26.57
C ILE A 159 -25.45 0.56 25.32
N GLN A 160 -26.50 1.37 25.44
CA GLN A 160 -27.35 1.74 24.31
C GLN A 160 -26.58 2.58 23.29
N GLN A 161 -25.79 3.55 23.75
CA GLN A 161 -24.92 4.34 22.88
C GLN A 161 -23.87 3.46 22.17
N PHE A 162 -23.32 2.47 22.87
CA PHE A 162 -22.40 1.49 22.27
C PHE A 162 -23.11 0.65 21.20
N LYS A 163 -24.34 0.20 21.44
CA LYS A 163 -25.13 -0.54 20.43
C LYS A 163 -25.41 0.30 19.19
N GLU A 164 -25.82 1.55 19.33
CA GLU A 164 -26.08 2.46 18.21
C GLU A 164 -24.81 2.72 17.38
N MET A 165 -23.66 2.92 18.04
CA MET A 165 -22.37 3.05 17.36
C MET A 165 -21.91 1.73 16.73
N SER A 166 -22.23 0.59 17.35
CA SER A 166 -21.94 -0.73 16.82
C SER A 166 -22.79 -1.06 15.60
N ASP A 167 -24.05 -0.62 15.52
CA ASP A 167 -24.90 -0.79 14.33
C ASP A 167 -24.36 -0.02 13.13
N ASN A 168 -23.70 1.12 13.38
CA ASN A 168 -22.93 1.83 12.36
C ASN A 168 -21.70 1.04 11.86
N SER A 169 -21.37 -0.12 12.46
CA SER A 169 -20.37 -1.06 11.91
C SER A 169 -20.86 -1.80 10.66
N ASN A 170 -22.13 -1.63 10.24
CA ASN A 170 -22.63 -2.12 8.96
C ASN A 170 -21.77 -1.68 7.76
N HIS A 171 -21.05 -0.55 7.86
CA HIS A 171 -20.07 -0.12 6.85
C HIS A 171 -18.95 -1.14 6.61
N PHE A 172 -18.53 -1.89 7.64
CA PHE A 172 -17.55 -2.97 7.50
C PHE A 172 -18.13 -4.13 6.68
N LEU A 173 -19.38 -4.51 6.94
CA LEU A 173 -20.06 -5.54 6.15
C LEU A 173 -20.24 -5.09 4.70
N LEU A 174 -20.66 -3.85 4.46
CA LEU A 174 -20.76 -3.25 3.12
C LEU A 174 -19.44 -3.29 2.35
N PHE A 175 -18.33 -2.91 2.99
CA PHE A 175 -17.00 -3.01 2.41
C PHE A 175 -16.63 -4.46 2.04
N ASN A 176 -16.88 -5.41 2.95
CA ASN A 176 -16.63 -6.83 2.67
C ASN A 176 -17.50 -7.38 1.53
N CYS A 177 -18.78 -7.02 1.47
CA CYS A 177 -19.65 -7.38 0.35
C CYS A 177 -19.15 -6.78 -0.97
N GLY A 178 -18.69 -5.52 -0.96
CA GLY A 178 -18.10 -4.87 -2.12
C GLY A 178 -16.84 -5.56 -2.63
N THR A 179 -15.94 -5.97 -1.73
CA THR A 179 -14.73 -6.73 -2.11
C THR A 179 -15.06 -8.12 -2.63
N ARG A 180 -16.03 -8.83 -2.05
CA ARG A 180 -16.51 -10.14 -2.54
C ARG A 180 -17.16 -10.04 -3.92
N TRP A 181 -17.95 -8.99 -4.15
CA TRP A 181 -18.53 -8.71 -5.46
C TRP A 181 -17.44 -8.52 -6.53
N LEU A 182 -16.39 -7.76 -6.21
CA LEU A 182 -15.23 -7.59 -7.09
C LEU A 182 -14.54 -8.92 -7.40
N SER A 183 -14.30 -9.75 -6.38
CA SER A 183 -13.71 -11.08 -6.53
C SER A 183 -14.53 -11.97 -7.47
N PHE A 184 -15.85 -11.97 -7.34
CA PHE A 184 -16.75 -12.72 -8.23
C PHE A 184 -16.59 -12.31 -9.69
N TRP A 185 -16.53 -11.01 -9.99
CA TRP A 185 -16.35 -10.55 -11.37
C TRP A 185 -14.96 -10.87 -11.94
N LEU A 186 -13.92 -10.84 -11.10
CA LEU A 186 -12.57 -11.27 -11.51
C LEU A 186 -12.52 -12.77 -11.81
N ASP A 187 -13.22 -13.60 -11.02
CA ASP A 187 -13.35 -15.04 -11.28
C ASP A 187 -14.13 -15.29 -12.57
N PHE A 188 -15.22 -14.57 -12.77
CA PHE A 188 -16.02 -14.69 -13.99
C PHE A 188 -15.21 -14.31 -15.25
N LEU A 189 -14.41 -13.23 -15.17
CA LEU A 189 -13.46 -12.86 -16.21
C LEU A 189 -12.48 -14.00 -16.49
N SER A 190 -11.81 -14.52 -15.47
CA SER A 190 -10.80 -15.57 -15.68
C SER A 190 -11.41 -16.88 -16.17
N ALA A 191 -12.60 -17.24 -15.69
CA ALA A 191 -13.34 -18.41 -16.16
C ALA A 191 -13.72 -18.27 -17.64
N SER A 192 -14.15 -17.08 -18.09
CA SER A 192 -14.43 -16.84 -19.50
C SER A 192 -13.18 -16.89 -20.38
N VAL A 193 -12.04 -16.37 -19.93
CA VAL A 193 -10.73 -16.54 -20.61
C VAL A 193 -10.35 -18.02 -20.67
N THR A 194 -10.51 -18.76 -19.57
CA THR A 194 -10.22 -20.20 -19.50
C THR A 194 -11.09 -20.99 -20.48
N LEU A 195 -12.38 -20.67 -20.56
CA LEU A 195 -13.30 -21.29 -21.52
C LEU A 195 -12.87 -21.02 -22.96
N MET A 196 -12.47 -19.78 -23.29
CA MET A 196 -11.98 -19.45 -24.62
C MET A 196 -10.69 -20.20 -24.96
N VAL A 197 -9.71 -20.24 -24.05
CA VAL A 197 -8.48 -21.02 -24.25
C VAL A 197 -8.79 -22.50 -24.44
N ALA A 198 -9.67 -23.08 -23.62
CA ALA A 198 -10.06 -24.48 -23.72
C ALA A 198 -10.72 -24.80 -25.07
N LEU A 199 -11.63 -23.94 -25.56
CA LEU A 199 -12.23 -24.08 -26.88
C LEU A 199 -11.18 -24.02 -27.99
N PHE A 200 -10.26 -23.06 -27.94
CA PHE A 200 -9.18 -22.96 -28.93
C PHE A 200 -8.22 -24.14 -28.89
N VAL A 201 -7.92 -24.71 -27.72
CA VAL A 201 -7.11 -25.92 -27.58
C VAL A 201 -7.76 -27.11 -28.31
N VAL A 202 -9.08 -27.27 -28.19
CA VAL A 202 -9.85 -28.36 -28.82
C VAL A 202 -10.05 -28.14 -30.32
N LEU A 203 -10.38 -26.91 -30.74
CA LEU A 203 -10.70 -26.57 -32.12
C LEU A 203 -9.45 -26.44 -33.02
N SER A 204 -8.29 -26.14 -32.44
CA SER A 204 -7.06 -26.01 -33.23
C SER A 204 -6.55 -27.38 -33.66
N SER A 205 -6.25 -27.55 -34.95
CA SER A 205 -5.66 -28.78 -35.48
C SER A 205 -4.28 -29.08 -34.84
N PRO A 206 -3.89 -30.36 -34.69
CA PRO A 206 -2.58 -30.75 -34.17
C PRO A 206 -1.41 -30.25 -35.02
N ASP A 207 -1.64 -30.04 -36.32
CA ASP A 207 -0.60 -29.67 -37.29
C ASP A 207 -0.09 -28.23 -37.15
N ILE A 208 -0.88 -27.35 -36.51
CA ILE A 208 -0.56 -25.92 -36.37
C ILE A 208 0.17 -25.62 -35.05
N ILE A 209 -0.21 -26.31 -33.96
CA ILE A 209 0.32 -26.06 -32.62
C ILE A 209 0.59 -27.39 -31.94
N SER A 210 1.82 -27.56 -31.44
CA SER A 210 2.23 -28.79 -30.76
C SER A 210 1.35 -29.06 -29.52
N PRO A 211 1.01 -30.33 -29.24
CA PRO A 211 0.20 -30.68 -28.06
C PRO A 211 0.80 -30.21 -26.74
N ALA A 212 2.13 -30.16 -26.65
CA ALA A 212 2.86 -29.66 -25.48
C ALA A 212 2.57 -28.17 -25.21
N MET A 213 2.55 -27.33 -26.25
CA MET A 213 2.26 -25.90 -26.12
C MET A 213 0.80 -25.64 -25.75
N LYS A 214 -0.13 -26.47 -26.26
CA LYS A 214 -1.55 -26.43 -25.86
C LYS A 214 -1.73 -26.74 -24.37
N GLY A 215 -1.07 -27.78 -23.89
CA GLY A 215 -1.08 -28.15 -22.47
C GLY A 215 -0.51 -27.04 -21.58
N LEU A 216 0.62 -26.46 -21.99
CA LEU A 216 1.27 -25.35 -21.30
C LEU A 216 0.36 -24.10 -21.22
N ALA A 217 -0.28 -23.72 -22.32
CA ALA A 217 -1.23 -22.60 -22.34
C ALA A 217 -2.44 -22.84 -21.42
N LEU A 218 -2.99 -24.06 -21.41
CA LEU A 218 -4.12 -24.42 -20.56
C LEU A 218 -3.72 -24.38 -19.07
N SER A 219 -2.57 -24.95 -18.70
CA SER A 219 -2.08 -24.93 -17.31
C SER A 219 -1.80 -23.51 -16.79
N TYR A 220 -1.27 -22.61 -17.62
CA TYR A 220 -1.07 -21.21 -17.21
C TYR A 220 -2.37 -20.43 -17.15
N THR A 221 -3.33 -20.70 -18.04
CA THR A 221 -4.63 -20.02 -18.00
C THR A 221 -5.42 -20.38 -16.75
N ILE A 222 -5.39 -21.63 -16.29
CA ILE A 222 -6.03 -22.02 -15.04
C ILE A 222 -5.42 -21.27 -13.85
N GLN A 223 -4.09 -21.16 -13.81
CA GLN A 223 -3.35 -20.43 -12.77
C GLN A 223 -3.65 -18.93 -12.75
N LEU A 224 -3.94 -18.32 -13.91
CA LEU A 224 -4.30 -16.91 -14.05
C LEU A 224 -5.46 -16.50 -13.14
N THR A 225 -6.44 -17.39 -12.95
CA THR A 225 -7.64 -17.15 -12.13
C THR A 225 -7.29 -16.74 -10.71
N GLY A 226 -6.46 -17.54 -10.03
CA GLY A 226 -6.05 -17.23 -8.66
C GLY A 226 -5.14 -16.01 -8.58
N MET A 227 -4.29 -15.82 -9.60
CA MET A 227 -3.31 -14.73 -9.62
C MET A 227 -3.97 -13.36 -9.76
N LEU A 228 -4.96 -13.20 -10.64
CA LEU A 228 -5.64 -11.92 -10.85
C LEU A 228 -6.33 -11.42 -9.58
N GLN A 229 -7.04 -12.30 -8.86
CA GLN A 229 -7.64 -11.94 -7.58
C GLN A 229 -6.60 -11.53 -6.55
N TYR A 230 -5.51 -12.28 -6.49
CA TYR A 230 -4.44 -12.02 -5.55
C TYR A 230 -3.75 -10.67 -5.83
N VAL A 231 -3.48 -10.33 -7.10
CA VAL A 231 -2.93 -9.03 -7.51
C VAL A 231 -3.82 -7.87 -7.05
N VAL A 232 -5.14 -7.95 -7.29
CA VAL A 232 -6.06 -6.86 -6.93
C VAL A 232 -6.12 -6.66 -5.41
N ARG A 233 -6.17 -7.77 -4.65
CA ARG A 233 -6.12 -7.71 -3.19
C ARG A 233 -4.80 -7.08 -2.71
N LEU A 234 -3.68 -7.55 -3.24
CA LEU A 234 -2.36 -7.10 -2.84
C LEU A 234 -2.08 -5.66 -3.23
N SER A 235 -2.64 -5.18 -4.34
CA SER A 235 -2.64 -3.76 -4.72
C SER A 235 -3.29 -2.89 -3.64
N THR A 236 -4.44 -3.34 -3.11
CA THR A 236 -5.18 -2.59 -2.08
C THR A 236 -4.41 -2.58 -0.75
N GLU A 237 -3.80 -3.70 -0.40
CA GLU A 237 -2.94 -3.80 0.79
C GLU A 237 -1.70 -2.91 0.64
N LEU A 238 -1.06 -2.91 -0.54
CA LEU A 238 0.09 -2.07 -0.84
C LEU A 238 -0.24 -0.56 -0.79
N GLU A 239 -1.35 -0.13 -1.37
CA GLU A 239 -1.84 1.25 -1.27
C GLU A 239 -2.00 1.68 0.19
N ALA A 240 -2.57 0.82 1.04
CA ALA A 240 -2.72 1.10 2.45
C ALA A 240 -1.37 1.26 3.18
N LYS A 241 -0.34 0.48 2.80
CA LYS A 241 1.02 0.63 3.35
C LYS A 241 1.70 1.93 2.91
N PHE A 242 1.42 2.40 1.69
CA PHE A 242 1.95 3.67 1.19
C PHE A 242 1.46 4.91 1.96
N LEU A 243 0.32 4.83 2.66
CA LEU A 243 -0.14 5.91 3.55
C LEU A 243 0.85 6.21 4.68
N SER A 244 1.65 5.22 5.11
CA SER A 244 2.74 5.50 6.06
C SER A 244 3.84 6.32 5.42
N VAL A 245 4.21 6.04 4.17
CA VAL A 245 5.20 6.84 3.41
C VAL A 245 4.70 8.26 3.21
N GLU A 246 3.44 8.44 2.80
CA GLU A 246 2.81 9.76 2.63
C GLU A 246 2.92 10.59 3.92
N ARG A 247 2.63 9.99 5.08
CA ARG A 247 2.76 10.65 6.38
C ARG A 247 4.19 10.99 6.78
N LEU A 248 5.21 10.25 6.33
CA LEU A 248 6.60 10.65 6.50
C LEU A 248 6.95 11.81 5.56
N GLN A 249 6.45 11.76 4.32
CA GLN A 249 6.64 12.79 3.30
C GLN A 249 6.04 14.14 3.72
N GLU A 250 4.87 14.15 4.38
CA GLU A 250 4.27 15.35 4.97
C GLU A 250 5.23 16.09 5.91
N TYR A 251 6.06 15.37 6.69
CA TYR A 251 7.05 15.99 7.57
C TYR A 251 8.29 16.42 6.79
N ILE A 252 8.67 15.68 5.74
CA ILE A 252 9.79 16.04 4.88
C ILE A 252 9.50 17.35 4.12
N GLU A 253 8.30 17.49 3.56
CA GLU A 253 7.92 18.65 2.74
C GLU A 253 7.30 19.80 3.56
N GLY A 254 6.56 19.47 4.62
CA GLY A 254 5.80 20.44 5.41
C GLY A 254 6.61 21.13 6.51
N CYS A 255 7.76 20.58 6.92
CA CYS A 255 8.62 21.23 7.89
C CYS A 255 9.39 22.38 7.22
N ALA A 256 8.98 23.61 7.50
CA ALA A 256 9.75 24.79 7.10
C ALA A 256 11.09 24.79 7.85
N SER A 257 12.20 24.78 7.11
CA SER A 257 13.53 24.91 7.71
C SER A 257 13.68 26.30 8.32
N GLU A 258 14.21 26.37 9.54
CA GLU A 258 14.82 27.56 10.10
C GLU A 258 15.90 28.11 9.15
N ALA A 259 16.21 29.39 9.33
CA ALA A 259 17.28 30.04 8.59
C ALA A 259 18.58 29.24 8.67
N SER A 260 19.33 29.21 7.58
CA SER A 260 20.59 28.47 7.51
C SER A 260 21.49 28.81 8.70
N ARG A 261 21.98 27.78 9.40
CA ARG A 261 22.93 27.93 10.52
C ARG A 261 24.20 28.71 10.14
N ARG A 262 24.53 28.75 8.86
CA ARG A 262 25.63 29.56 8.31
C ARG A 262 25.10 30.45 7.20
N VAL A 263 25.20 31.75 7.41
CA VAL A 263 24.95 32.76 6.38
C VAL A 263 26.25 32.94 5.59
N LYS A 264 26.25 32.58 4.30
CA LYS A 264 27.48 32.58 3.47
C LYS A 264 28.12 33.96 3.37
N ASP A 265 27.32 35.02 3.45
CA ASP A 265 27.77 36.41 3.30
C ASP A 265 28.03 37.12 4.65
N ALA A 266 27.92 36.41 5.78
CA ALA A 266 28.20 36.98 7.09
C ALA A 266 29.71 36.94 7.37
N LEU A 267 30.38 38.10 7.27
CA LEU A 267 31.73 38.27 7.80
C LEU A 267 31.68 38.30 9.34
N ILE A 268 31.90 37.15 9.95
CA ILE A 268 32.10 37.04 11.41
C ILE A 268 33.61 37.11 11.69
N PRO A 269 34.10 38.11 12.45
CA PRO A 269 35.52 38.21 12.80
C PRO A 269 36.01 37.01 13.62
N GLU A 270 37.28 36.63 13.46
CA GLU A 270 37.92 35.63 14.33
C GLU A 270 37.95 36.13 15.78
N GLY A 271 37.32 35.38 16.69
CA GLY A 271 37.20 35.74 18.11
C GLY A 271 35.89 36.44 18.51
N TRP A 272 34.89 36.50 17.62
CA TRP A 272 33.55 36.95 17.99
C TRP A 272 32.89 36.03 19.05
N PRO A 273 32.19 36.56 20.06
CA PRO A 273 31.98 37.99 20.38
C PRO A 273 33.03 38.56 21.36
N HIS A 274 33.67 39.69 21.02
CA HIS A 274 34.70 40.32 21.88
C HIS A 274 34.16 41.13 23.07
N LYS A 275 32.97 41.74 22.95
CA LYS A 275 32.48 42.72 23.95
C LYS A 275 31.11 42.40 24.57
N GLY A 276 30.47 41.29 24.22
CA GLY A 276 29.20 40.85 24.82
C GLY A 276 28.04 41.87 24.84
N ALA A 277 28.17 42.99 24.15
CA ALA A 277 27.20 44.09 24.22
C ALA A 277 26.00 43.80 23.32
N ILE A 278 24.80 43.76 23.91
CA ILE A 278 23.54 43.52 23.20
C ILE A 278 22.76 44.84 23.15
N SER A 279 22.42 45.28 21.94
CA SER A 279 21.55 46.44 21.72
C SER A 279 20.25 45.95 21.10
N LEU A 280 19.15 46.05 21.86
CA LEU A 280 17.81 45.75 21.36
C LEU A 280 17.30 46.98 20.62
N ARG A 281 17.02 46.83 19.32
CA ARG A 281 16.34 47.86 18.51
C ARG A 281 14.93 47.36 18.21
N THR A 282 13.93 48.16 18.53
CA THR A 282 12.53 47.82 18.28
C THR A 282 12.30 47.75 16.77
N THR A 283 12.11 46.55 16.25
CA THR A 283 11.60 46.33 14.89
C THR A 283 10.10 46.67 14.89
N ARG A 284 9.73 47.64 14.05
CA ARG A 284 8.36 48.15 13.90
C ARG A 284 7.53 47.26 12.99
#